data_AF-A0A1V4TA12-F1
#
_entry.id   AF-A0A1V4TA12-F1
#
_cell.length_a   1.000
_cell.length_b   1.000
_cell.length_c   1.000
_cell.angle_alpha   90.00
_cell.angle_beta   90.00
_cell.angle_gamma   90.00
#
_symmetry.space_group_name_H-M   'P 1'
#
loop_
_entity.id
_entity.type
_entity.pdbx_description
1 polymer ?
#
loop_
_entity_poly.entity_id
_entity_poly.type
_entity_poly.pdbx_seq_one_letter_code
_entity_poly.pdbx_strand_id
1 'polypeptide(L)'
;MDLTKNEIKELQEKLVIVYRFVSQQKKLKKFFYDGIEVEYNLLDDKGFLNKLIELDDSEELLKSCIIELEDMKGVGKSLDNLEFQEFMMKQDWNSLYRKYNMKTMDDVNKLDLKMLMGLL
;
A
#
# COMPACT_ATOMS: atom_id res chain seq x y z
N MET A 1 10.70 -13.88 -10.18
CA MET A 1 11.67 -12.76 -10.33
C MET A 1 12.57 -12.84 -9.11
N ASP A 2 13.88 -12.97 -9.27
CA ASP A 2 14.78 -13.00 -8.12
C ASP A 2 15.05 -11.57 -7.66
N LEU A 3 14.26 -11.10 -6.68
CA LEU A 3 14.45 -9.78 -6.08
C LEU A 3 15.57 -9.83 -5.04
N THR A 4 16.43 -8.83 -5.04
CA THR A 4 17.41 -8.64 -3.97
C THR A 4 16.72 -8.26 -2.66
N LYS A 5 17.37 -8.50 -1.51
CA LYS A 5 16.84 -8.10 -0.20
C LYS A 5 16.47 -6.61 -0.12
N ASN A 6 17.23 -5.75 -0.81
CA ASN A 6 16.95 -4.32 -0.85
C ASN A 6 15.71 -4.00 -1.70
N GLU A 7 15.55 -4.66 -2.84
CA GLU A 7 14.36 -4.52 -3.68
C GLU A 7 13.11 -5.02 -2.98
N ILE A 8 13.16 -6.19 -2.30
CA ILE A 8 12.07 -6.72 -1.48
C ILE A 8 11.67 -5.69 -0.41
N LYS A 9 12.65 -5.12 0.28
CA LYS A 9 12.40 -4.10 1.32
C LYS A 9 11.75 -2.85 0.74
N GLU A 10 12.31 -2.29 -0.32
CA GLU A 10 11.77 -1.07 -0.95
C GLU A 10 10.36 -1.29 -1.49
N LEU A 11 10.11 -2.46 -2.08
CA LEU A 11 8.82 -2.85 -2.62
C LEU A 11 7.77 -2.99 -1.50
N GLN A 12 8.12 -3.65 -0.40
CA GLN A 12 7.23 -3.80 0.73
C GLN A 12 6.90 -2.45 1.37
N GLU A 13 7.89 -1.56 1.53
CA GLU A 13 7.66 -0.20 2.05
C GLU A 13 6.68 0.58 1.17
N LYS A 14 6.80 0.48 -0.17
CA LYS A 14 5.84 1.10 -1.10
C LYS A 14 4.45 0.49 -0.95
N LEU A 15 4.32 -0.83 -0.88
CA LEU A 15 3.03 -1.51 -0.66
C LEU A 15 2.37 -1.10 0.65
N VAL A 16 3.15 -0.98 1.73
CA VAL A 16 2.66 -0.53 3.03
C VAL A 16 2.07 0.89 2.96
N ILE A 17 2.73 1.80 2.24
CA ILE A 17 2.21 3.16 2.02
C ILE A 17 0.92 3.12 1.20
N VAL A 18 0.89 2.36 0.10
CA VAL A 18 -0.28 2.22 -0.78
C VAL A 18 -1.46 1.60 -0.03
N TYR A 19 -1.25 0.50 0.69
CA TYR A 19 -2.26 -0.14 1.53
C TYR A 19 -2.88 0.85 2.52
N ARG A 20 -2.02 1.61 3.23
CA ARG A 20 -2.50 2.61 4.19
C ARG A 20 -3.38 3.66 3.50
N PHE A 21 -2.97 4.14 2.33
CA PHE A 21 -3.71 5.13 1.56
C PHE A 21 -5.07 4.59 1.08
N VAL A 22 -5.08 3.43 0.43
CA VAL A 22 -6.31 2.79 -0.06
C VAL A 22 -7.28 2.53 1.09
N SER A 23 -6.80 1.99 2.22
CA SER A 23 -7.63 1.75 3.39
C SER A 23 -8.26 3.03 3.94
N GLN A 24 -7.53 4.15 3.93
CA GLN A 24 -8.08 5.44 4.36
C GLN A 24 -9.11 5.97 3.37
N GLN A 25 -8.84 5.91 2.06
CA GLN A 25 -9.80 6.38 1.05
C GLN A 25 -11.10 5.58 1.08
N LYS A 26 -11.00 4.25 1.22
CA LYS A 26 -12.18 3.38 1.37
C LYS A 26 -12.98 3.66 2.64
N LYS A 27 -12.31 3.88 3.78
CA LYS A 27 -12.99 4.30 5.02
C LYS A 27 -13.67 5.65 4.85
N LEU A 28 -13.00 6.64 4.24
CA LEU A 28 -13.60 7.94 3.96
C LEU A 28 -14.84 7.80 3.07
N LYS A 29 -14.75 7.03 1.97
CA LYS A 29 -15.89 6.72 1.08
C LYS A 29 -17.05 6.11 1.86
N LYS A 30 -16.77 5.05 2.63
CA LYS A 30 -17.77 4.32 3.42
C LYS A 30 -18.45 5.16 4.49
N PHE A 31 -17.73 6.07 5.15
CA PHE A 31 -18.28 6.86 6.25
C PHE A 31 -18.95 8.18 5.82
N PHE A 32 -18.42 8.85 4.80
CA PHE A 32 -18.84 10.21 4.44
C PHE A 32 -19.56 10.31 3.09
N TYR A 33 -19.41 9.31 2.22
CA TYR A 33 -19.90 9.33 0.85
C TYR A 33 -20.73 8.09 0.52
N ASP A 34 -21.34 7.47 1.53
CA ASP A 34 -22.21 6.32 1.32
C ASP A 34 -23.39 6.71 0.41
N GLY A 35 -23.53 6.00 -0.72
CA GLY A 35 -24.50 6.32 -1.76
C GLY A 35 -24.17 7.52 -2.67
N ILE A 36 -22.96 8.11 -2.56
CA ILE A 36 -22.49 9.20 -3.42
C ILE A 36 -21.35 8.69 -4.32
N GLU A 37 -21.50 8.81 -5.64
CA GLU A 37 -20.39 8.58 -6.57
C GLU A 37 -19.36 9.71 -6.42
N VAL A 38 -18.18 9.38 -5.89
CA VAL A 38 -17.05 10.28 -5.78
C VAL A 38 -16.01 9.88 -6.81
N GLU A 39 -15.73 10.78 -7.76
CA GLU A 39 -14.61 10.60 -8.69
C GLU A 39 -13.29 10.97 -8.02
N TYR A 40 -12.41 10.00 -7.86
CA TYR A 40 -11.03 10.23 -7.45
C TYR A 40 -10.20 10.68 -8.65
N ASN A 41 -9.79 11.94 -8.65
CA ASN A 41 -8.89 12.50 -9.67
C ASN A 41 -7.44 12.53 -9.17
N LEU A 42 -6.92 11.37 -8.73
CA LEU A 42 -5.50 11.25 -8.42
C LEU A 42 -4.69 11.31 -9.71
N LEU A 43 -3.74 12.24 -9.76
CA LEU A 43 -2.74 12.34 -10.83
C LEU A 43 -1.59 11.36 -10.53
N ASP A 44 -1.86 10.07 -10.64
CA ASP A 44 -0.82 9.03 -10.62
C ASP A 44 -0.58 8.48 -12.04
N ASP A 45 0.62 7.91 -12.27
CA ASP A 45 1.18 7.60 -13.60
C ASP A 45 0.21 6.90 -14.58
N LYS A 46 -0.75 6.11 -14.07
CA LYS A 46 -1.70 5.31 -14.89
C LYS A 46 -3.11 5.14 -14.29
N GLY A 47 -3.51 5.95 -13.32
CA GLY A 47 -4.79 5.73 -12.61
C GLY A 47 -4.79 4.45 -11.75
N PHE A 48 -3.62 3.94 -11.38
CA PHE A 48 -3.47 2.67 -10.66
C PHE A 48 -4.05 2.77 -9.26
N LEU A 49 -3.76 3.86 -8.56
CA LEU A 49 -4.32 4.14 -7.23
C LEU A 49 -5.84 4.29 -7.29
N ASN A 50 -6.39 4.95 -8.30
CA ASN A 50 -7.84 5.05 -8.49
C ASN A 50 -8.46 3.66 -8.67
N LYS A 51 -7.86 2.80 -9.49
CA LYS A 51 -8.31 1.40 -9.66
C LYS A 51 -8.25 0.60 -8.36
N LEU A 52 -7.21 0.77 -7.56
CA LEU A 52 -7.11 0.12 -6.25
C LEU A 52 -8.20 0.61 -5.28
N ILE A 53 -8.54 1.89 -5.30
CA ILE A 53 -9.61 2.43 -4.43
C ILE A 53 -10.97 1.83 -4.82
N GLU A 54 -11.25 1.73 -6.12
CA GLU A 54 -12.54 1.22 -6.64
C GLU A 54 -12.67 -0.30 -6.58
N LEU A 55 -11.57 -1.06 -6.57
CA LEU A 55 -11.62 -2.52 -6.45
C LEU A 55 -11.94 -2.94 -5.02
N ASP A 56 -13.09 -3.57 -4.78
CA ASP A 56 -13.56 -3.99 -3.45
C ASP A 56 -12.52 -4.79 -2.65
N ASP A 57 -11.84 -5.73 -3.31
CA ASP A 57 -10.92 -6.68 -2.65
C ASP A 57 -9.46 -6.16 -2.55
N SER A 58 -9.20 -4.92 -2.95
CA SER A 58 -7.84 -4.38 -3.03
C SER A 58 -7.09 -4.34 -1.70
N GLU A 59 -7.80 -4.17 -0.56
CA GLU A 59 -7.15 -4.17 0.75
C GLU A 59 -6.58 -5.56 1.09
N GLU A 60 -7.34 -6.63 0.84
CA GLU A 60 -6.88 -8.01 1.08
C GLU A 60 -5.79 -8.42 0.08
N LEU A 61 -5.89 -7.98 -1.18
CA LEU A 61 -4.86 -8.21 -2.18
C LEU A 61 -3.54 -7.53 -1.78
N LEU A 62 -3.57 -6.24 -1.42
CA LEU A 62 -2.38 -5.50 -1.00
C LEU A 62 -1.76 -6.10 0.27
N LYS A 63 -2.59 -6.50 1.23
CA LYS A 63 -2.16 -7.18 2.45
C LYS A 63 -1.48 -8.51 2.13
N SER A 64 -2.05 -9.31 1.24
CA SER A 64 -1.45 -10.59 0.82
C SER A 64 -0.06 -10.37 0.20
N CYS A 65 0.09 -9.39 -0.68
CA CYS A 65 1.41 -9.04 -1.25
C CYS A 65 2.41 -8.59 -0.18
N ILE A 66 1.98 -7.82 0.84
CA ILE A 66 2.87 -7.39 1.94
C ILE A 66 3.36 -8.60 2.76
N ILE A 67 2.45 -9.54 3.05
CA ILE A 67 2.75 -10.78 3.79
C ILE A 67 3.72 -11.65 2.99
N GLU A 68 3.47 -11.86 1.71
CA GLU A 68 4.36 -12.62 0.82
C GLU A 68 5.79 -12.04 0.80
N LEU A 69 5.92 -10.71 0.74
CA LEU A 69 7.23 -10.06 0.79
C LEU A 69 7.90 -10.15 2.16
N GLU A 70 7.14 -10.21 3.24
CA GLU A 70 7.70 -10.46 4.57
C GLU A 70 8.22 -11.90 4.68
N ASP A 71 7.45 -12.87 4.18
CA ASP A 71 7.82 -14.28 4.15
C ASP A 71 9.11 -14.51 3.33
N MET A 72 9.27 -13.79 2.21
CA MET A 72 10.49 -13.83 1.39
C MET A 72 11.74 -13.34 2.12
N LYS A 73 11.62 -12.55 3.20
CA LYS A 73 12.78 -12.15 4.02
C LYS A 73 13.28 -13.28 4.92
N GLY A 74 12.49 -14.35 5.09
CA GLY A 74 12.88 -15.56 5.81
C GLY A 74 12.98 -15.39 7.32
N VAL A 75 12.29 -14.40 7.89
CA VAL A 75 12.32 -14.10 9.33
C VAL A 75 11.03 -14.57 9.98
N GLY A 76 10.91 -15.87 10.26
CA GLY A 76 9.85 -16.41 11.10
C GLY A 76 8.63 -16.99 10.37
N LYS A 77 7.50 -17.05 11.09
CA LYS A 77 6.22 -17.58 10.62
C LYS A 77 5.48 -16.50 9.84
N SER A 78 4.70 -16.92 8.83
CA SER A 78 3.83 -16.02 8.06
C SER A 78 2.90 -15.25 8.98
N LEU A 79 2.78 -13.94 8.70
CA LEU A 79 1.99 -13.00 9.50
C LEU A 79 0.51 -13.39 9.45
N ASP A 80 -0.07 -13.68 10.60
CA ASP A 80 -1.53 -13.75 10.72
C ASP A 80 -2.17 -12.35 10.74
N ASN A 81 -3.50 -12.29 10.84
CA ASN A 81 -4.22 -11.02 10.83
C ASN A 81 -3.83 -10.08 11.98
N LEU A 82 -3.59 -10.62 13.18
CA LEU A 82 -3.23 -9.81 14.35
C LEU A 82 -1.79 -9.28 14.19
N GLU A 83 -0.89 -10.16 13.78
CA GLU A 83 0.52 -9.84 13.52
C GLU A 83 0.66 -8.81 12.39
N PHE A 84 -0.18 -8.88 11.35
CA PHE A 84 -0.22 -7.88 10.30
C PHE A 84 -0.64 -6.50 10.84
N GLN A 85 -1.65 -6.42 11.71
CA GLN A 85 -2.04 -5.15 12.32
C GLN A 85 -0.91 -4.57 13.18
N GLU A 86 -0.24 -5.41 13.98
CA GLU A 86 0.92 -4.97 14.74
C GLU A 86 2.08 -4.51 13.84
N PHE A 87 2.35 -5.24 12.76
CA PHE A 87 3.35 -4.88 11.76
C PHE A 87 3.06 -3.49 11.17
N MET A 88 1.81 -3.21 10.82
CA MET A 88 1.38 -1.90 10.31
C MET A 88 1.51 -0.78 11.36
N MET A 89 1.25 -1.08 12.64
CA MET A 89 1.40 -0.10 13.73
C MET A 89 2.86 0.24 14.04
N LYS A 90 3.78 -0.72 13.85
CA LYS A 90 5.22 -0.56 14.11
C LYS A 90 5.94 0.24 13.00
N GLN A 91 5.27 0.55 11.89
CA GLN A 91 5.86 1.32 10.79
C GLN A 91 6.14 2.77 11.20
N ASP A 92 7.38 3.22 10.98
CA ASP A 92 7.74 4.62 11.15
C ASP A 92 7.34 5.42 9.88
N TRP A 93 6.12 5.92 9.91
CA TRP A 93 5.54 6.71 8.83
C TRP A 93 6.31 7.99 8.51
N ASN A 94 6.93 8.63 9.52
CA ASN A 94 7.72 9.83 9.30
C ASN A 94 8.99 9.49 8.52
N SER A 95 9.63 8.38 8.85
CA SER A 95 10.80 7.87 8.12
C SER A 95 10.43 7.46 6.70
N LEU A 96 9.31 6.76 6.51
CA LEU A 96 8.82 6.37 5.17
C LEU A 96 8.55 7.60 4.30
N TYR A 97 7.81 8.58 4.82
CA TYR A 97 7.49 9.78 4.06
C TYR A 97 8.75 10.57 3.69
N ARG A 98 9.72 10.72 4.60
CA ARG A 98 11.01 11.34 4.30
C ARG A 98 11.78 10.57 3.24
N LYS A 99 11.82 9.23 3.31
CA LYS A 99 12.55 8.37 2.36
C LYS A 99 12.06 8.56 0.93
N TYR A 100 10.74 8.69 0.75
CA TYR A 100 10.13 8.85 -0.57
C TYR A 100 9.78 10.31 -0.93
N ASN A 101 10.34 11.29 -0.20
CA ASN A 101 10.12 12.72 -0.43
C ASN A 101 8.62 13.13 -0.43
N MET A 102 7.84 12.50 0.43
CA MET A 102 6.44 12.80 0.67
C MET A 102 6.30 13.75 1.88
N LYS A 103 5.42 14.74 1.75
CA LYS A 103 5.04 15.67 2.83
C LYS A 103 3.71 15.28 3.44
N THR A 104 2.76 14.86 2.61
CA THR A 104 1.41 14.43 3.04
C THR A 104 1.10 13.05 2.48
N MET A 105 -0.05 12.51 2.90
CA MET A 105 -0.52 11.23 2.38
C MET A 105 -0.90 11.29 0.89
N ASP A 106 -1.36 12.45 0.44
CA ASP A 106 -1.76 12.67 -0.96
C ASP A 106 -0.57 12.57 -1.92
N ASP A 107 0.65 12.76 -1.41
CA ASP A 107 1.89 12.59 -2.17
C ASP A 107 2.18 11.12 -2.54
N VAL A 108 1.34 10.16 -2.13
CA VAL A 108 1.43 8.76 -2.54
C VAL A 108 1.43 8.59 -4.07
N ASN A 109 0.79 9.52 -4.80
CA ASN A 109 0.77 9.53 -6.27
C ASN A 109 2.16 9.79 -6.89
N LYS A 110 3.12 10.30 -6.12
CA LYS A 110 4.51 10.54 -6.54
C LYS A 110 5.39 9.30 -6.41
N LEU A 111 4.90 8.24 -5.77
CA LEU A 111 5.65 7.00 -5.67
C LEU A 111 5.84 6.39 -7.05
N ASP A 112 7.05 5.87 -7.32
CA ASP A 112 7.25 5.01 -8.48
C ASP A 112 6.67 3.62 -8.19
N LEU A 113 5.46 3.41 -8.71
CA LEU A 113 4.67 2.18 -8.54
C LEU A 113 4.88 1.19 -9.70
N LYS A 114 5.82 1.42 -10.63
CA LYS A 114 6.03 0.54 -11.79
C LYS A 114 6.32 -0.91 -11.39
N MET A 115 7.08 -1.10 -10.32
CA MET A 115 7.37 -2.45 -9.80
C MET A 115 6.13 -3.13 -9.21
N LEU A 116 5.18 -2.38 -8.63
CA LEU A 116 3.92 -2.93 -8.13
C LEU A 116 3.03 -3.43 -9.25
N MET A 117 2.99 -2.70 -10.36
CA MET A 117 2.21 -3.07 -11.53
C MET A 117 2.68 -4.37 -12.22
N GLY A 118 3.91 -4.82 -11.95
CA GLY A 118 4.42 -6.09 -12.48
C GLY A 118 4.13 -7.31 -11.59
N LEU A 119 3.63 -7.08 -10.38
CA LEU A 119 3.34 -8.13 -9.38
C LEU A 119 1.85 -8.45 -9.26
N LEU A 120 0.99 -7.54 -9.71
CA LEU A 120 -0.47 -7.64 -9.74
C LEU A 120 -0.95 -7.88 -11.17
#